data_AF-A0A4T0W9R5-F1
#
_entry.id   AF-A0A4T0W9R5-F1
#
_cell.length_a   1.000
_cell.length_b   1.000
_cell.length_c   1.000
_cell.angle_alpha   90.00
_cell.angle_beta   90.00
_cell.angle_gamma   90.00
#
_symmetry.space_group_name_H-M   'P 1'
#
loop_
_entity.id
_entity.type
_entity.pdbx_description
1 polymer ?
#
loop_
_entity_poly.entity_id
_entity_poly.type
_entity_poly.pdbx_seq_one_letter_code
_entity_poly.pdbx_strand_id
1 'polypeptide(L)'
;MGSISVKHLVLLLLSLANLTLASEILLGYRKVNKAEAARINKGKNIFRETEFDEKAKLTGLAQIGYGVYLSVALHGYQGNRDDWWCYVEAEREQLVAAPKVWIPKAYWAPYSRHYEPVYRK
;
A
#
# COMPACT_ATOMS: atom_id res chain seq x y z
N MET A 1 -42.80 9.53 23.35
CA MET A 1 -41.77 8.60 22.85
C MET A 1 -42.18 8.16 21.45
N GLY A 2 -41.46 8.59 20.41
CA GLY A 2 -41.83 8.27 19.02
C GLY A 2 -41.63 6.79 18.71
N SER A 3 -42.65 6.15 18.13
CA SER A 3 -42.60 4.76 17.69
C SER A 3 -41.72 4.62 16.43
N ILE A 4 -40.75 3.71 16.45
CA ILE A 4 -39.94 3.36 15.28
C ILE A 4 -40.83 2.55 14.32
N SER A 5 -41.25 3.19 13.23
CA SER A 5 -42.01 2.53 12.16
C SER A 5 -41.10 1.69 11.25
N VAL A 6 -41.66 0.65 10.63
CA VAL A 6 -41.00 -0.24 9.65
C VAL A 6 -40.22 0.54 8.57
N LYS A 7 -40.74 1.70 8.14
CA LYS A 7 -40.06 2.57 7.16
C LYS A 7 -38.69 3.05 7.66
N HIS A 8 -38.59 3.37 8.95
CA HIS A 8 -37.33 3.78 9.59
C HIS A 8 -36.37 2.61 9.70
N LEU A 9 -36.88 1.40 9.98
CA LEU A 9 -36.07 0.19 10.04
C LEU A 9 -35.48 -0.17 8.66
N VAL A 10 -36.26 -0.02 7.59
CA VAL A 10 -35.81 -0.25 6.21
C VAL A 10 -34.76 0.79 5.80
N LEU A 11 -34.97 2.08 6.11
CA LEU A 11 -33.98 3.12 5.85
C LEU A 11 -32.67 2.89 6.61
N LEU A 12 -32.76 2.46 7.86
CA LEU A 12 -31.61 2.09 8.69
C LEU A 12 -30.87 0.88 8.07
N LEU A 13 -31.59 -0.17 7.67
CA LEU A 13 -30.98 -1.35 7.06
C LEU A 13 -30.32 -1.03 5.71
N LEU A 14 -30.94 -0.18 4.90
CA LEU A 14 -30.36 0.29 3.63
C LEU A 14 -29.10 1.15 3.87
N SER A 15 -29.10 2.02 4.88
CA SER A 15 -27.90 2.80 5.21
C SER A 15 -26.76 1.92 5.75
N LEU A 16 -27.06 0.96 6.63
CA LEU A 16 -26.08 -0.01 7.12
C LEU A 16 -25.56 -0.96 6.02
N ALA A 17 -26.39 -1.35 5.07
CA ALA A 17 -25.98 -2.18 3.94
C ALA A 17 -24.99 -1.44 3.01
N ASN A 18 -25.17 -0.13 2.82
CA ASN A 18 -24.21 0.67 2.07
C ASN A 18 -22.91 0.95 2.84
N LEU A 19 -22.92 0.84 4.17
CA LEU A 19 -21.73 1.02 5.01
C LEU A 19 -20.82 -0.21 5.10
N THR A 20 -21.25 -1.40 4.64
CA THR A 20 -20.61 -2.68 5.01
C THR A 20 -19.80 -3.37 3.91
N LEU A 21 -19.51 -2.69 2.79
CA LEU A 21 -18.77 -3.29 1.66
C LEU A 21 -17.43 -2.59 1.37
N ALA A 22 -16.67 -2.28 2.42
CA ALA A 22 -15.26 -1.90 2.28
C ALA A 22 -14.45 -3.15 1.89
N SER A 23 -14.22 -3.35 0.59
CA SER A 23 -13.27 -4.35 0.10
C SER A 23 -11.85 -3.80 0.19
N GLU A 24 -10.94 -4.55 0.81
CA GLU A 24 -9.51 -4.22 0.82
C GLU A 24 -8.77 -4.92 -0.33
N ILE A 25 -7.63 -4.33 -0.74
CA ILE A 25 -6.71 -4.89 -1.72
C ILE A 25 -5.27 -4.71 -1.27
N LEU A 26 -4.46 -5.77 -1.40
CA LEU A 26 -3.03 -5.72 -1.13
C LEU A 26 -2.32 -4.78 -2.12
N LEU A 27 -1.69 -3.74 -1.61
CA LEU A 27 -0.82 -2.83 -2.36
C LEU A 27 0.61 -3.37 -2.48
N GLY A 28 1.10 -4.05 -1.43
CA GLY A 28 2.43 -4.63 -1.44
C GLY A 28 2.99 -4.88 -0.04
N TYR A 29 4.30 -5.15 -0.01
CA TYR A 29 5.05 -5.56 1.16
C TYR A 29 6.20 -4.60 1.42
N ARG A 30 6.61 -4.50 2.69
CA ARG A 30 7.88 -3.86 3.04
C ARG A 30 8.45 -4.45 4.33
N LYS A 31 9.75 -4.24 4.54
CA LYS A 31 10.38 -4.47 5.84
C LYS A 31 10.22 -3.24 6.72
N VAL A 32 9.96 -3.50 7.99
CA VAL A 32 9.88 -2.48 9.05
C VAL A 32 10.65 -2.97 10.27
N ASN A 33 11.38 -2.07 10.91
CA ASN A 33 12.02 -2.39 12.18
C ASN A 33 10.97 -2.40 13.31
N LYS A 34 11.35 -2.91 14.49
CA LYS A 34 10.46 -3.03 15.65
C LYS A 34 9.83 -1.71 16.10
N ALA A 35 10.58 -0.60 16.01
CA ALA A 35 10.07 0.72 16.42
C ALA A 35 9.02 1.24 15.44
N GLU A 36 9.27 1.11 14.13
CA GLU A 36 8.30 1.46 13.08
C GLU A 36 7.05 0.58 13.19
N ALA A 37 7.20 -0.74 13.38
CA ALA A 37 6.09 -1.67 13.55
C ALA A 37 5.21 -1.31 14.76
N ALA A 38 5.81 -0.96 15.90
CA ALA A 38 5.07 -0.54 17.09
C ALA A 38 4.22 0.71 16.82
N ARG A 39 4.74 1.65 16.02
CA ARG A 39 4.02 2.87 15.64
C ARG A 39 2.90 2.60 14.64
N ILE A 40 3.15 1.79 13.62
CA ILE A 40 2.11 1.35 12.67
C ILE A 40 0.96 0.69 13.43
N ASN A 41 1.27 -0.24 14.34
CA ASN A 41 0.25 -0.96 15.11
C ASN A 41 -0.53 -0.03 16.05
N LYS A 42 0.13 0.96 16.67
CA LYS A 42 -0.53 1.96 17.51
C LYS A 42 -1.49 2.84 16.70
N GLY A 43 -1.08 3.26 15.51
CA GLY A 43 -1.89 4.09 14.61
C GLY A 43 -2.90 3.33 13.76
N LYS A 44 -2.78 1.99 13.69
CA LYS A 44 -3.49 1.11 12.74
C LYS A 44 -3.36 1.57 11.29
N ASN A 45 -2.26 2.25 10.95
CA ASN A 45 -2.03 2.78 9.62
C ASN A 45 -0.54 3.05 9.40
N ILE A 46 -0.14 3.10 8.14
CA ILE A 46 1.16 3.63 7.74
C ILE A 46 1.19 5.13 8.05
N PHE A 47 2.32 5.59 8.56
CA PHE A 47 2.53 6.97 8.91
C PHE A 47 3.68 7.57 8.09
N ARG A 48 3.70 8.90 8.05
CA ARG A 48 4.73 9.71 7.40
C ARG A 48 5.41 10.53 8.47
N GLU A 49 6.72 10.41 8.58
CA GLU A 49 7.48 11.16 9.56
C GLU A 49 8.85 11.56 9.01
N THR A 50 9.21 12.80 9.27
CA THR A 50 10.42 13.42 8.75
C THR A 50 11.67 12.61 9.07
N GLU A 51 11.77 12.02 10.27
CA GLU A 51 12.94 11.20 10.64
C GLU A 51 13.11 9.98 9.72
N PHE A 52 12.02 9.27 9.42
CA PHE A 52 12.04 8.10 8.53
C PHE A 52 12.27 8.52 7.07
N ASP A 53 11.72 9.65 6.67
CA ASP A 53 11.86 10.20 5.32
C ASP A 53 13.27 10.68 5.02
N GLU A 54 13.87 11.44 5.93
CA GLU A 54 15.25 11.89 5.80
C GLU A 54 16.19 10.69 5.83
N LYS A 55 15.96 9.70 6.71
CA LYS A 55 16.75 8.46 6.70
C LYS A 55 16.64 7.71 5.37
N ALA A 56 15.44 7.56 4.82
CA ALA A 56 15.24 6.89 3.53
C ALA A 56 15.92 7.65 2.38
N LYS A 57 15.87 8.98 2.41
CA LYS A 57 16.57 9.85 1.46
C LYS A 57 18.10 9.72 1.57
N LEU A 58 18.65 9.78 2.78
CA LEU A 58 20.08 9.67 3.04
C LEU A 58 20.65 8.30 2.66
N THR A 59 19.84 7.24 2.78
CA THR A 59 20.24 5.85 2.48
C THR A 59 19.95 5.42 1.04
N GLY A 60 19.39 6.31 0.21
CA GLY A 60 19.04 5.99 -1.19
C GLY A 60 17.83 5.06 -1.34
N LEU A 61 17.07 4.83 -0.27
CA LEU A 61 15.84 4.04 -0.28
C LEU A 61 14.63 4.83 -0.83
N ALA A 62 14.72 6.17 -0.84
CA ALA A 62 13.71 7.04 -1.45
C ALA A 62 13.86 7.07 -2.98
N GLN A 63 12.88 6.51 -3.71
CA GLN A 63 12.96 6.38 -5.17
C GLN A 63 12.59 7.68 -5.92
N ILE A 64 11.54 8.39 -5.46
CA ILE A 64 11.00 9.60 -6.11
C ILE A 64 10.77 10.77 -5.14
N GLY A 65 11.33 10.68 -3.93
CA GLY A 65 11.17 11.67 -2.86
C GLY A 65 10.61 11.09 -1.57
N TYR A 66 10.04 11.95 -0.72
CA TYR A 66 9.47 11.53 0.55
C TYR A 66 8.20 10.71 0.32
N GLY A 67 8.24 9.44 0.70
CA GLY A 67 7.16 8.51 0.45
C GLY A 67 7.36 7.21 1.21
N VAL A 68 6.29 6.42 1.30
CA VAL A 68 6.36 5.05 1.76
C VAL A 68 6.41 4.16 0.54
N TYR A 69 7.50 3.41 0.43
CA TYR A 69 7.75 2.54 -0.71
C TYR A 69 7.39 1.10 -0.36
N LEU A 70 6.77 0.42 -1.32
CA LEU A 70 6.34 -0.96 -1.21
C LEU A 70 7.00 -1.78 -2.31
N SER A 71 7.20 -3.05 -2.04
CA SER A 71 7.57 -4.06 -3.00
C SER A 71 6.35 -4.94 -3.30
N VAL A 72 6.10 -5.21 -4.58
CA VAL A 72 5.08 -6.18 -4.99
C VAL A 72 5.51 -7.63 -4.67
N ALA A 73 6.81 -7.87 -4.52
CA ALA A 73 7.36 -9.18 -4.15
C ALA A 73 7.67 -9.24 -2.66
N LEU A 74 7.34 -10.36 -2.01
CA LEU A 74 7.59 -10.58 -0.58
C LEU A 74 9.08 -10.43 -0.21
N HIS A 75 10.01 -10.64 -1.13
CA HIS A 75 11.46 -10.50 -0.88
C HIS A 75 12.09 -9.33 -1.66
N GLY A 76 11.30 -8.49 -2.32
CA GLY A 76 11.81 -7.38 -3.12
C GLY A 76 12.19 -6.15 -2.30
N TYR A 77 11.91 -6.13 -0.99
CA TYR A 77 12.28 -5.03 -0.11
C TYR A 77 13.54 -5.35 0.69
N GLN A 78 14.57 -4.51 0.53
CA GLN A 78 15.81 -4.63 1.29
C GLN A 78 15.62 -4.20 2.75
N GLY A 79 16.25 -4.90 3.68
CA GLY A 79 16.20 -4.59 5.10
C GLY A 79 16.98 -5.61 5.92
N ASN A 80 17.12 -5.36 7.21
CA ASN A 80 17.92 -6.16 8.11
C ASN A 80 17.31 -7.56 8.31
N ARG A 81 18.11 -8.45 8.90
CA ARG A 81 17.68 -9.82 9.23
C ARG A 81 16.55 -9.84 10.26
N ASP A 82 16.59 -8.91 11.22
CA ASP A 82 15.64 -8.85 12.34
C ASP A 82 14.42 -7.94 12.06
N ASP A 83 14.34 -7.36 10.87
CA ASP A 83 13.18 -6.58 10.45
C ASP A 83 11.98 -7.49 10.18
N TRP A 84 10.79 -6.97 10.44
CA TRP A 84 9.53 -7.67 10.25
C TRP A 84 8.91 -7.36 8.89
N TRP A 85 8.16 -8.32 8.36
CA TRP A 85 7.36 -8.12 7.15
C TRP A 85 6.04 -7.46 7.49
N CYS A 86 5.75 -6.36 6.79
CA CYS A 86 4.48 -5.66 6.82
C CYS A 86 3.87 -5.73 5.42
N TYR A 87 2.64 -6.25 5.31
CA TYR A 87 1.82 -6.11 4.12
C TYR A 87 0.90 -4.89 4.28
N VAL A 88 0.58 -4.26 3.17
CA VAL A 88 -0.16 -3.00 3.15
C VAL A 88 -1.38 -3.17 2.28
N GLU A 89 -2.54 -2.94 2.88
CA GLU A 89 -3.82 -2.98 2.22
C GLU A 89 -4.39 -1.57 2.10
N ALA A 90 -5.26 -1.38 1.11
CA ALA A 90 -6.04 -0.16 0.95
C ALA A 90 -7.47 -0.50 0.55
N GLU A 91 -8.38 0.41 0.83
CA GLU A 91 -9.75 0.34 0.34
C GLU A 91 -9.76 0.35 -1.19
N ARG A 92 -10.37 -0.69 -1.77
CA ARG A 92 -10.44 -0.91 -3.21
C ARG A 92 -11.05 0.28 -3.93
N GLU A 93 -12.14 0.84 -3.41
CA GLU A 93 -12.86 1.92 -4.09
C GLU A 93 -11.99 3.18 -4.21
N GLN A 94 -11.31 3.56 -3.12
CA GLN A 94 -10.36 4.67 -3.12
C GLN A 94 -9.20 4.40 -4.08
N LEU A 95 -8.64 3.19 -4.04
CA LEU A 95 -7.55 2.81 -4.93
C LEU A 95 -7.98 2.86 -6.40
N VAL A 96 -9.18 2.37 -6.74
CA VAL A 96 -9.71 2.40 -8.11
C VAL A 96 -9.92 3.84 -8.58
N ALA A 97 -10.52 4.68 -7.73
CA ALA A 97 -10.81 6.08 -8.03
C ALA A 97 -9.56 6.97 -8.16
N ALA A 98 -8.43 6.59 -7.55
CA ALA A 98 -7.20 7.38 -7.61
C ALA A 98 -6.74 7.60 -9.07
N PRO A 99 -6.34 8.84 -9.46
CA PRO A 99 -5.81 9.09 -10.79
C PRO A 99 -4.50 8.32 -10.99
N LYS A 100 -4.38 7.60 -12.11
CA LYS A 100 -3.19 6.81 -12.46
C LYS A 100 -2.81 7.09 -13.90
N VAL A 101 -1.51 7.20 -14.15
CA VAL A 101 -0.95 7.23 -15.50
C VAL A 101 -0.24 5.91 -15.72
N TRP A 102 -0.65 5.19 -16.77
CA TRP A 102 -0.04 3.92 -17.15
C TRP A 102 0.86 4.14 -18.36
N ILE A 103 2.02 3.50 -18.38
CA ILE A 103 2.86 3.42 -19.56
C ILE A 103 2.51 2.11 -20.28
N PRO A 104 1.92 2.16 -21.49
CA PRO A 104 1.63 0.95 -22.24
C PRO A 104 2.89 0.10 -22.46
N LYS A 105 2.75 -1.22 -22.33
CA LYS A 105 3.86 -2.18 -22.47
C LYS A 105 4.67 -2.01 -23.77
N ALA A 106 4.02 -1.61 -24.85
CA ALA A 106 4.67 -1.33 -26.14
C ALA A 106 5.75 -0.23 -26.03
N TYR A 107 5.54 0.78 -25.19
CA TYR A 107 6.52 1.85 -24.95
C TYR A 107 7.62 1.45 -23.96
N TRP A 108 7.42 0.38 -23.20
CA TRP A 108 8.45 -0.16 -22.30
C TRP A 108 9.52 -0.99 -23.03
N ALA A 109 9.22 -1.49 -24.24
CA ALA A 109 10.07 -2.40 -24.98
C ALA A 109 10.87 -1.80 -26.18
N PRO A 110 11.72 -0.76 -26.03
CA PRO A 110 12.76 -0.49 -27.03
C PRO A 110 14.15 -1.03 -26.67
N TYR A 111 14.45 -1.35 -25.40
CA TYR A 111 15.84 -1.62 -24.95
C TYR A 111 16.18 -3.09 -24.62
N SER A 112 15.23 -4.02 -24.68
CA SER A 112 15.48 -5.44 -24.34
C SER A 112 16.15 -6.25 -25.45
N ARG A 113 16.55 -5.64 -26.59
CA ARG A 113 17.33 -6.31 -27.64
C ARG A 113 18.86 -6.24 -27.46
N HIS A 114 19.37 -5.52 -26.45
CA HIS A 114 20.82 -5.39 -26.20
C HIS A 114 21.29 -5.86 -24.82
N TYR A 115 20.41 -6.42 -24.00
CA TYR A 115 20.81 -7.13 -22.78
C TYR A 115 20.48 -8.61 -22.96
N GLU A 116 21.42 -9.38 -23.50
CA GLU A 116 21.49 -10.79 -23.13
C GLU A 116 21.87 -10.85 -21.65
N PRO A 117 21.03 -11.40 -20.75
CA PRO A 117 21.49 -11.70 -19.41
C PRO A 117 22.57 -12.78 -19.53
N VAL A 118 23.80 -12.41 -19.16
CA VAL A 118 24.88 -13.35 -18.90
C VAL A 118 24.54 -14.12 -17.63
N TYR A 119 23.60 -15.04 -17.74
CA TYR A 119 23.47 -16.19 -16.86
C TYR A 119 23.27 -17.42 -17.76
N ARG A 120 24.36 -17.79 -18.42
CA ARG A 120 24.53 -19.16 -18.93
C ARG A 120 24.80 -20.07 -17.73
N LYS A 121 23.90 -21.04 -17.58
CA LYS A 121 24.01 -22.35 -16.91
C LYS A 121 24.46 -22.38 -15.46
#